data_AF-A0A8C9X3L8-F1
#
_entry.id   AF-A0A8C9X3L8-F1
#
_cell.length_a   1.000
_cell.length_b   1.000
_cell.length_c   1.000
_cell.angle_alpha   90.00
_cell.angle_beta   90.00
_cell.angle_gamma   90.00
#
_symmetry.space_group_name_H-M   'P 1'
#
loop_
_entity.id
_entity.type
_entity.pdbx_description
1 polymer ?
#
loop_
_entity_poly.entity_id
_entity_poly.type
_entity_poly.pdbx_seq_one_letter_code
_entity_poly.pdbx_strand_id
1 'polypeptide(L)'
;MELCIQLSITMLGKQLIQNNLFEIGVPKLKKLIRYIRSKQGAFQEEERQKKLQRYEADHFLEPFAGLTPEYMEMIIQFGFVTLFVASFPLAPLFALLNNIIEIRLDAKKFVTELRRPVAARAKDIGIWYNLLRGVANVAVIINAFVISFTSDFIPRMVYQYMYSPDGSMHGFVNNTLSYFNVSHFQEGKEPMDPLYLGYTVEMCRYKDYREPPWSTTPYEISKEFWTVLAVRLAFVIVFQNVVMLMSDIVDWLIPDIPKDIILQIHKEKILLVDLFLKEEQGKISVLESRASTRGKENCSRSNNNNNNNNNNTTAPPGSGLHTNSTKSL
;
A
#
# COMPACT_ATOMS: atom_id res chain seq x y z
N MET A 1 -23.64 -4.90 -15.12
CA MET A 1 -23.56 -3.50 -15.59
C MET A 1 -23.68 -2.51 -14.43
N GLU A 2 -24.65 -2.68 -13.53
CA GLU A 2 -24.84 -1.81 -12.36
C GLU A 2 -23.59 -1.67 -11.49
N LEU A 3 -22.92 -2.78 -11.14
CA LEU A 3 -21.68 -2.76 -10.36
C LEU A 3 -20.57 -1.94 -11.04
N CYS A 4 -20.35 -2.12 -12.34
CA CYS A 4 -19.35 -1.37 -13.10
C CYS A 4 -19.65 0.13 -13.12
N ILE A 5 -20.92 0.50 -13.27
CA ILE A 5 -21.37 1.90 -13.29
C ILE A 5 -21.19 2.53 -11.90
N GLN A 6 -21.60 1.83 -10.84
CA GLN A 6 -21.41 2.31 -9.46
C GLN A 6 -19.93 2.48 -9.11
N LEU A 7 -19.07 1.52 -9.48
CA LEU A 7 -17.63 1.60 -9.29
C LEU A 7 -17.01 2.75 -10.10
N SER A 8 -17.44 2.92 -11.35
CA SER A 8 -16.99 4.04 -12.19
C SER A 8 -17.38 5.38 -11.57
N ILE A 9 -18.62 5.51 -11.08
CA ILE A 9 -19.10 6.74 -10.44
C ILE A 9 -18.36 7.01 -9.13
N THR A 10 -18.11 5.99 -8.31
CA THR A 10 -17.42 6.18 -7.01
C THR A 10 -15.93 6.48 -7.18
N MET A 11 -15.25 5.80 -8.10
CA MET A 11 -13.83 6.02 -8.39
C MET A 11 -13.57 7.34 -9.13
N LEU A 12 -14.42 7.71 -10.11
CA LEU A 12 -14.32 9.00 -10.82
C LEU A 12 -14.90 10.17 -10.01
N GLY A 13 -15.96 9.94 -9.23
CA GLY A 13 -16.65 10.98 -8.49
C GLY A 13 -15.94 11.36 -7.20
N LYS A 14 -15.61 10.37 -6.36
CA LYS A 14 -15.06 10.64 -5.03
C LYS A 14 -13.56 10.94 -5.08
N GLN A 15 -12.78 10.17 -5.85
CA GLN A 15 -11.33 10.31 -5.92
C GLN A 15 -10.90 11.52 -6.78
N LEU A 16 -11.43 11.63 -8.00
CA LEU A 16 -11.00 12.68 -8.94
C LEU A 16 -11.68 14.03 -8.72
N ILE A 17 -12.98 14.06 -8.43
CA ILE A 17 -13.73 15.32 -8.34
C ILE A 17 -13.74 15.82 -6.91
N GLN A 18 -14.08 14.99 -5.92
CA GLN A 18 -14.29 15.49 -4.56
C GLN A 18 -12.96 15.87 -3.86
N ASN A 19 -11.91 15.06 -3.95
CA ASN A 19 -10.64 15.37 -3.29
C ASN A 19 -9.83 16.45 -4.03
N ASN A 20 -9.52 16.31 -5.33
CA ASN A 20 -8.82 17.36 -6.08
C ASN A 20 -9.56 18.71 -6.09
N LEU A 21 -10.90 18.72 -6.20
CA LEU A 21 -11.66 19.97 -6.22
C LEU A 21 -11.76 20.59 -4.83
N PHE A 22 -11.87 19.81 -3.76
CA PHE A 22 -11.91 20.38 -2.41
C PHE A 22 -10.53 20.88 -2.00
N GLU A 23 -9.46 20.20 -2.40
CA GLU A 23 -8.09 20.60 -2.12
C GLU A 23 -7.65 21.83 -2.93
N ILE A 24 -7.96 21.92 -4.22
CA ILE A 24 -7.69 23.13 -5.01
C ILE A 24 -8.70 24.24 -4.67
N GLY A 25 -9.96 23.85 -4.49
CA GLY A 25 -11.10 24.75 -4.44
C GLY A 25 -11.31 25.38 -3.07
N VAL A 26 -11.09 24.68 -1.95
CA VAL A 26 -11.32 25.25 -0.61
C VAL A 26 -10.33 26.36 -0.26
N PRO A 27 -9.02 26.26 -0.51
CA PRO A 27 -8.09 27.36 -0.25
C PRO A 27 -8.39 28.57 -1.14
N LYS A 28 -8.69 28.32 -2.43
CA LYS A 28 -9.08 29.36 -3.40
C LYS A 28 -10.42 30.01 -3.05
N LEU A 29 -11.40 29.24 -2.60
CA LEU A 29 -12.72 29.71 -2.20
C LEU A 29 -12.66 30.45 -0.87
N LYS A 30 -11.92 29.94 0.13
CA LYS A 30 -11.63 30.70 1.36
C LYS A 30 -10.93 32.02 1.04
N LYS A 31 -9.94 32.02 0.13
CA LYS A 31 -9.26 33.24 -0.34
C LYS A 31 -10.20 34.18 -1.08
N LEU A 32 -11.09 33.67 -1.92
CA LEU A 32 -12.10 34.45 -2.65
C LEU A 32 -13.16 35.03 -1.72
N ILE A 33 -13.68 34.25 -0.77
CA ILE A 33 -14.61 34.72 0.27
C ILE A 33 -13.93 35.79 1.13
N ARG A 34 -12.67 35.58 1.52
CA ARG A 34 -11.88 36.58 2.27
C ARG A 34 -11.65 37.83 1.44
N TYR A 35 -11.39 37.71 0.13
CA TYR A 35 -11.23 38.83 -0.81
C TYR A 35 -12.53 39.62 -1.02
N ILE A 36 -13.67 38.94 -1.17
CA ILE A 36 -15.00 39.58 -1.29
C ILE A 36 -15.36 40.29 0.02
N ARG A 37 -15.10 39.65 1.17
CA ARG A 37 -15.31 40.24 2.50
C ARG A 37 -14.31 41.38 2.80
N SER A 38 -13.11 41.32 2.23
CA SER A 38 -12.07 42.36 2.34
C SER A 38 -12.19 43.43 1.26
N LYS A 39 -13.19 43.44 0.38
CA LYS A 39 -13.43 44.60 -0.50
C LYS A 39 -13.75 45.89 0.29
N GLN A 40 -13.95 45.78 1.61
CA GLN A 40 -13.96 46.89 2.58
C GLN A 40 -12.58 47.22 3.21
N GLY A 41 -11.48 46.51 2.93
CA GLY A 41 -10.14 46.73 3.56
C GLY A 41 -8.88 46.09 2.92
N ALA A 42 -8.93 45.56 1.69
CA ALA A 42 -7.89 44.71 1.09
C ALA A 42 -6.54 45.39 0.80
N PHE A 43 -6.52 46.70 0.52
CA PHE A 43 -5.29 47.43 0.19
C PHE A 43 -4.30 47.46 1.37
N GLN A 44 -4.81 47.44 2.60
CA GLN A 44 -4.00 47.51 3.81
C GLN A 44 -3.37 46.15 4.19
N GLU A 45 -3.95 45.04 3.73
CA GLU A 45 -3.49 43.68 4.04
C GLU A 45 -2.28 43.26 3.19
N GLU A 46 -2.24 43.64 1.91
CA GLU A 46 -1.09 43.38 1.01
C GLU A 46 0.16 44.17 1.43
N GLU A 47 0.00 45.42 1.87
CA GLU A 47 1.10 46.19 2.47
C GLU A 47 1.55 45.61 3.82
N ARG A 48 0.61 45.12 4.64
CA ARG A 48 0.93 44.40 5.89
C ARG A 48 1.73 43.14 5.61
N GLN A 49 1.36 42.37 4.58
CA GLN A 49 2.01 41.12 4.20
C GLN A 49 3.42 41.32 3.64
N LYS A 50 3.68 42.47 3.00
CA LYS A 50 5.04 42.91 2.64
C LYS A 50 5.88 43.38 3.84
N LYS A 51 5.25 43.80 4.94
CA LYS A 51 5.91 44.22 6.20
C LYS A 51 6.03 43.10 7.25
N LEU A 52 5.29 42.01 7.09
CA LEU A 52 5.26 40.89 8.02
C LEU A 52 6.62 40.18 8.04
N GLN A 53 7.11 39.91 9.24
CA GLN A 53 8.35 39.17 9.43
C GLN A 53 8.13 37.70 9.05
N ARG A 54 9.18 37.02 8.56
CA ARG A 54 9.03 35.65 8.02
C ARG A 54 8.36 34.66 8.97
N TYR A 55 8.67 34.72 10.26
CA TYR A 55 8.04 33.83 11.25
C TYR A 55 6.55 34.14 11.47
N GLU A 56 6.12 35.39 11.28
CA GLU A 56 4.71 35.78 11.40
C GLU A 56 3.91 35.25 10.22
N ALA A 57 4.47 35.36 9.01
CA ALA A 57 3.89 34.77 7.80
C ALA A 57 3.71 33.25 7.95
N ASP A 58 4.74 32.55 8.45
CA ASP A 58 4.67 31.11 8.71
C ASP A 58 3.66 30.76 9.81
N HIS A 59 3.47 31.62 10.81
CA HIS A 59 2.47 31.42 11.87
C HIS A 59 1.02 31.54 11.36
N PHE A 60 0.76 32.12 10.19
CA PHE A 60 -0.59 32.17 9.62
C PHE A 60 -0.94 30.94 8.77
N LEU A 61 0.04 30.12 8.39
CA LEU A 61 -0.18 28.87 7.65
C LEU A 61 -0.82 27.80 8.54
N GLU A 62 -1.39 26.76 7.92
CA GLU A 62 -2.03 25.66 8.65
C GLU A 62 -0.96 24.72 9.26
N PRO A 63 -1.12 24.26 10.52
CA PRO A 63 -0.20 23.31 11.11
C PRO A 63 -0.27 21.95 10.39
N PHE A 64 0.87 21.30 10.25
CA PHE A 64 0.96 19.97 9.66
C PHE A 64 0.32 18.92 10.58
N ALA A 65 -0.73 18.25 10.10
CA ALA A 65 -1.51 17.26 10.84
C ALA A 65 -0.99 15.80 10.72
N GLY A 66 0.12 15.58 10.03
CA GLY A 66 0.68 14.25 9.76
C GLY A 66 0.44 13.77 8.33
N LEU A 67 1.07 12.64 7.97
CA LEU A 67 0.95 11.99 6.65
C LEU A 67 -0.16 10.94 6.59
N THR A 68 -0.83 10.64 7.72
CA THR A 68 -1.81 9.55 7.76
C THR A 68 -3.02 9.74 6.85
N PRO A 69 -3.59 10.96 6.65
CA PRO A 69 -4.68 11.15 5.71
C PRO A 69 -4.23 10.93 4.26
N GLU A 70 -3.04 11.43 3.90
CA GLU A 70 -2.48 11.29 2.55
C GLU A 70 -2.22 9.81 2.20
N TYR A 71 -1.66 9.04 3.14
CA TYR A 71 -1.50 7.58 2.95
C TYR A 71 -2.83 6.84 2.87
N MET A 72 -3.82 7.22 3.68
CA MET A 72 -5.14 6.59 3.66
C MET A 72 -5.81 6.77 2.30
N GLU A 73 -5.70 7.96 1.70
CA GLU A 73 -6.21 8.24 0.35
C GLU A 73 -5.58 7.32 -0.70
N MET A 74 -4.25 7.21 -0.70
CA MET A 74 -3.53 6.36 -1.65
C MET A 74 -3.89 4.88 -1.50
N ILE A 75 -4.06 4.40 -0.27
CA ILE A 75 -4.39 2.99 -0.01
C ILE A 75 -5.83 2.67 -0.38
N ILE A 76 -6.77 3.60 -0.15
CA ILE A 76 -8.14 3.44 -0.63
C ILE A 76 -8.16 3.36 -2.15
N GLN A 77 -7.39 4.22 -2.85
CA GLN A 77 -7.26 4.17 -4.29
C GLN A 77 -6.69 2.83 -4.76
N PHE A 78 -5.62 2.34 -4.13
CA PHE A 78 -5.04 1.03 -4.40
C PHE A 78 -6.06 -0.11 -4.20
N GLY A 79 -6.85 -0.05 -3.14
CA GLY A 79 -7.93 -1.01 -2.87
C GLY A 79 -8.98 -1.02 -3.97
N PHE A 80 -9.45 0.14 -4.43
CA PHE A 80 -10.41 0.21 -5.53
C PHE A 80 -9.86 -0.37 -6.84
N VAL A 81 -8.59 -0.09 -7.15
CA VAL A 81 -7.94 -0.63 -8.35
C VAL A 81 -7.80 -2.15 -8.26
N THR A 82 -7.32 -2.67 -7.14
CA THR A 82 -6.99 -4.10 -7.02
C THR A 82 -8.20 -4.99 -6.77
N LEU A 83 -9.14 -4.58 -5.90
CA LEU A 83 -10.30 -5.41 -5.52
C LEU A 83 -11.32 -5.57 -6.65
N PHE A 84 -11.39 -4.60 -7.58
CA PHE A 84 -12.47 -4.54 -8.58
C PHE A 84 -11.98 -4.52 -10.04
N VAL A 85 -10.70 -4.82 -10.29
CA VAL A 85 -10.13 -4.84 -11.64
C VAL A 85 -10.87 -5.79 -12.58
N ALA A 86 -11.37 -6.92 -12.07
CA ALA A 86 -12.11 -7.90 -12.88
C ALA A 86 -13.46 -7.36 -13.40
N SER A 87 -14.04 -6.37 -12.71
CA SER A 87 -15.28 -5.71 -13.13
C SER A 87 -15.02 -4.47 -13.98
N PHE A 88 -13.92 -3.75 -13.74
CA PHE A 88 -13.61 -2.51 -14.43
C PHE A 88 -12.14 -2.44 -14.85
N PRO A 89 -11.79 -2.87 -16.07
CA PRO A 89 -10.40 -2.97 -16.52
C PRO A 89 -9.73 -1.61 -16.74
N LEU A 90 -10.51 -0.53 -16.89
CA LEU A 90 -10.00 0.84 -17.06
C LEU A 90 -9.61 1.51 -15.73
N ALA A 91 -9.84 0.87 -14.58
CA ALA A 91 -9.52 1.42 -13.26
C ALA A 91 -8.06 1.91 -13.13
N PRO A 92 -7.04 1.14 -13.54
CA PRO A 92 -5.64 1.55 -13.41
C PRO A 92 -5.31 2.83 -14.20
N LEU A 93 -5.95 3.05 -15.34
CA LEU A 93 -5.74 4.25 -16.16
C LEU A 93 -6.18 5.51 -15.42
N PHE A 94 -7.37 5.47 -14.80
CA PHE A 94 -7.88 6.60 -14.02
C PHE A 94 -7.07 6.83 -12.75
N ALA A 95 -6.63 5.77 -12.09
CA ALA A 95 -5.72 5.86 -10.94
C ALA A 95 -4.38 6.53 -11.33
N LEU A 96 -3.83 6.19 -12.50
CA LEU A 96 -2.61 6.81 -13.01
C LEU A 96 -2.78 8.31 -13.27
N LEU A 97 -3.88 8.71 -13.91
CA LEU A 97 -4.19 10.12 -14.14
C LEU A 97 -4.38 10.87 -12.82
N ASN A 98 -5.04 10.25 -11.84
CA ASN A 98 -5.19 10.85 -10.52
C ASN A 98 -3.83 11.04 -9.84
N ASN A 99 -3.00 10.00 -9.80
CA ASN A 99 -1.67 10.07 -9.18
C ASN A 99 -0.77 11.15 -9.80
N ILE A 100 -0.86 11.41 -11.11
CA ILE A 100 -0.09 12.47 -11.77
C ILE A 100 -0.52 13.86 -11.26
N ILE A 101 -1.82 14.09 -11.10
CA ILE A 101 -2.37 15.35 -10.59
C ILE A 101 -2.02 15.49 -9.10
N GLU A 102 -2.25 14.44 -8.33
CA GLU A 102 -2.07 14.38 -6.89
C GLU A 102 -0.65 14.78 -6.47
N ILE A 103 0.37 14.18 -7.09
CA ILE A 103 1.78 14.49 -6.77
C ILE A 103 2.07 15.99 -6.89
N ARG A 104 1.42 16.68 -7.82
CA ARG A 104 1.58 18.13 -8.01
C ARG A 104 0.79 18.94 -6.99
N LEU A 105 -0.40 18.48 -6.62
CA LEU A 105 -1.24 19.15 -5.62
C LEU A 105 -0.65 19.03 -4.23
N ASP A 106 -0.25 17.83 -3.82
CA ASP A 106 0.47 17.59 -2.57
C ASP A 106 1.73 18.45 -2.47
N ALA A 107 2.56 18.43 -3.51
CA ALA A 107 3.77 19.25 -3.54
C ALA A 107 3.46 20.75 -3.35
N LYS A 108 2.39 21.24 -3.98
CA LYS A 108 1.97 22.64 -3.83
C LYS A 108 1.43 22.94 -2.43
N LYS A 109 0.63 22.05 -1.85
CA LYS A 109 0.09 22.15 -0.49
C LYS A 109 1.22 22.20 0.55
N PHE A 110 2.21 21.31 0.43
CA PHE A 110 3.39 21.29 1.31
C PHE A 110 4.27 22.54 1.18
N VAL A 111 4.38 23.12 -0.01
CA VAL A 111 5.23 24.29 -0.25
C VAL A 111 4.53 25.62 0.08
N THR A 112 3.21 25.70 -0.09
CA THR A 112 2.50 27.00 -0.06
C THR A 112 1.43 27.15 1.01
N GLU A 113 0.88 26.06 1.56
CA GLU A 113 -0.30 26.12 2.45
C GLU A 113 -0.01 25.63 3.87
N LEU A 114 0.96 24.72 4.02
CA LEU A 114 1.33 24.12 5.30
C LEU A 114 2.58 24.77 5.91
N ARG A 115 2.63 24.80 7.24
CA ARG A 115 3.86 25.09 7.97
C ARG A 115 4.87 23.97 7.76
N ARG A 116 6.15 24.33 7.70
CA ARG A 116 7.25 23.38 7.56
C ARG A 116 7.21 22.33 8.69
N PRO A 117 7.04 21.04 8.37
CA PRO A 117 7.05 19.98 9.37
C PRO A 117 8.46 19.76 9.92
N VAL A 118 8.55 19.24 11.14
CA VAL A 118 9.82 18.79 11.71
C VAL A 118 10.25 17.52 11.01
N ALA A 119 11.47 17.50 10.47
CA ALA A 119 11.99 16.36 9.74
C ALA A 119 12.19 15.16 10.69
N ALA A 120 11.41 14.09 10.47
CA ALA A 120 11.59 12.79 11.11
C ALA A 120 12.25 11.83 10.12
N ARG A 121 13.15 10.98 10.62
CA ARG A 121 13.77 9.92 9.81
C ARG A 121 13.02 8.61 10.03
N ALA A 122 12.55 8.01 8.94
CA ALA A 122 11.93 6.69 8.92
C ALA A 122 12.63 5.83 7.87
N LYS A 123 12.73 4.52 8.13
CA LYS A 123 13.34 3.53 7.22
C LYS A 123 12.37 3.10 6.12
N ASP A 124 11.08 3.07 6.46
CA ASP A 124 10.00 2.44 5.70
C ASP A 124 8.68 3.19 5.88
N ILE A 125 7.68 2.80 5.09
CA ILE A 125 6.31 3.32 5.18
C ILE A 125 5.54 2.79 6.42
N GLY A 126 6.12 1.85 7.16
CA GLY A 126 5.56 1.31 8.39
C GLY A 126 4.33 0.41 8.16
N ILE A 127 3.29 0.61 8.97
CA ILE A 127 2.07 -0.23 8.97
C ILE A 127 1.36 -0.30 7.61
N TRP A 128 1.52 0.74 6.79
CA TRP A 128 0.92 0.85 5.46
C TRP A 128 1.39 -0.27 4.52
N TYR A 129 2.62 -0.76 4.67
CA TYR A 129 3.10 -1.91 3.88
C TYR A 129 2.28 -3.17 4.18
N ASN A 130 2.04 -3.46 5.46
CA ASN A 130 1.24 -4.62 5.87
C ASN A 130 -0.20 -4.50 5.39
N LEU A 131 -0.77 -3.29 5.38
CA LEU A 131 -2.10 -3.02 4.84
C LEU A 131 -2.17 -3.26 3.34
N LEU A 132 -1.20 -2.75 2.56
CA LEU A 132 -1.12 -3.00 1.12
C LEU A 132 -1.03 -4.50 0.81
N ARG A 133 -0.19 -5.23 1.54
CA ARG A 133 -0.06 -6.69 1.40
C ARG A 133 -1.36 -7.42 1.75
N GLY A 134 -2.03 -7.02 2.82
CA GLY A 134 -3.33 -7.58 3.22
C GLY A 134 -4.41 -7.34 2.17
N VAL A 135 -4.51 -6.11 1.65
CA VAL A 135 -5.46 -5.75 0.59
C VAL A 135 -5.17 -6.54 -0.69
N ALA A 136 -3.90 -6.70 -1.07
CA ALA A 136 -3.52 -7.49 -2.25
C ALA A 136 -3.97 -8.97 -2.13
N ASN A 137 -3.77 -9.59 -0.98
CA ASN A 137 -4.20 -10.98 -0.75
C ASN A 137 -5.73 -11.12 -0.79
N VAL A 138 -6.46 -10.18 -0.17
CA VAL A 138 -7.93 -10.16 -0.19
C VAL A 138 -8.45 -9.89 -1.61
N ALA A 139 -7.74 -9.08 -2.41
CA ALA A 139 -8.10 -8.79 -3.80
C ALA A 139 -8.17 -10.05 -4.65
N VAL A 140 -7.28 -11.01 -4.45
CA VAL A 140 -7.31 -12.29 -5.19
C VAL A 140 -8.63 -13.02 -4.93
N ILE A 141 -9.04 -13.11 -3.66
CA ILE A 141 -10.27 -13.79 -3.24
C ILE A 141 -11.49 -13.06 -3.83
N ILE A 142 -11.57 -11.74 -3.64
CA ILE A 142 -12.72 -10.95 -4.10
C ILE A 142 -12.85 -11.03 -5.63
N ASN A 143 -11.77 -10.88 -6.39
CA ASN A 143 -11.82 -11.00 -7.84
C ASN A 143 -12.27 -12.41 -8.29
N ALA A 144 -11.88 -13.47 -7.59
CA ALA A 144 -12.35 -14.83 -7.89
C ALA A 144 -13.88 -14.94 -7.75
N PHE A 145 -14.45 -14.39 -6.66
CA PHE A 145 -15.90 -14.36 -6.44
C PHE A 145 -16.63 -13.47 -7.45
N VAL A 146 -16.06 -12.31 -7.79
CA VAL A 146 -16.62 -11.39 -8.79
C VAL A 146 -16.70 -12.08 -10.15
N ILE A 147 -15.66 -12.81 -10.57
CA ILE A 147 -15.65 -13.53 -11.85
C ILE A 147 -16.61 -14.72 -11.81
N SER A 148 -16.72 -15.45 -10.69
CA SER A 148 -17.56 -16.67 -10.66
C SER A 148 -19.05 -16.37 -10.46
N PHE A 149 -19.41 -15.44 -9.58
CA PHE A 149 -20.80 -15.17 -9.19
C PHE A 149 -21.40 -13.97 -9.92
N THR A 150 -20.65 -12.89 -10.10
CA THR A 150 -21.17 -11.65 -10.71
C THR A 150 -21.10 -11.68 -12.23
N SER A 151 -20.08 -12.33 -12.80
CA SER A 151 -19.96 -12.48 -14.25
C SER A 151 -20.74 -13.68 -14.77
N ASP A 152 -21.35 -13.52 -15.94
CA ASP A 152 -21.97 -14.62 -16.70
C ASP A 152 -20.90 -15.51 -17.39
N PHE A 153 -19.61 -15.40 -17.03
CA PHE A 153 -18.53 -16.20 -17.61
C PHE A 153 -18.71 -17.71 -17.37
N ILE A 154 -18.89 -18.12 -16.11
CA ILE A 154 -19.03 -19.55 -15.76
C ILE A 154 -20.27 -20.20 -16.38
N PRO A 155 -21.48 -19.60 -16.29
CA PRO A 155 -22.66 -20.20 -16.91
C PRO A 155 -22.55 -20.35 -18.44
N ARG A 156 -21.95 -19.38 -19.12
CA ARG A 156 -21.69 -19.46 -20.57
C ARG A 156 -20.74 -20.59 -20.91
N MET A 157 -19.67 -20.75 -20.13
CA MET A 157 -18.71 -21.83 -20.30
C MET A 157 -19.36 -23.21 -20.07
N VAL A 158 -20.15 -23.37 -18.99
CA VAL A 158 -20.88 -24.61 -18.70
C VAL A 158 -21.85 -24.95 -19.83
N TYR A 159 -22.61 -23.98 -20.32
CA TYR A 159 -23.52 -24.18 -21.46
C TYR A 159 -22.75 -24.67 -22.70
N GLN A 160 -21.66 -23.99 -23.05
CA GLN A 160 -20.87 -24.30 -24.23
C GLN A 160 -20.28 -25.72 -24.20
N TYR A 161 -19.80 -26.18 -23.05
CA TYR A 161 -19.15 -27.49 -22.93
C TYR A 161 -20.10 -28.65 -22.63
N MET A 162 -21.20 -28.43 -21.91
CA MET A 162 -22.08 -29.52 -21.45
C MET A 162 -23.41 -29.60 -22.19
N TYR A 163 -23.92 -28.48 -22.71
CA TYR A 163 -25.30 -28.39 -23.23
C TYR A 163 -25.38 -27.99 -24.70
N SER A 164 -24.35 -27.36 -25.25
CA SER A 164 -24.33 -26.94 -26.65
C SER A 164 -24.03 -28.14 -27.58
N PRO A 165 -24.89 -28.41 -28.58
CA PRO A 165 -24.67 -29.52 -29.52
C PRO A 165 -23.44 -29.29 -30.43
N ASP A 166 -23.17 -28.03 -30.80
CA ASP A 166 -22.10 -27.66 -31.74
C ASP A 166 -20.94 -26.93 -31.05
N GLY A 167 -20.97 -26.77 -29.72
CA GLY A 167 -20.05 -25.92 -28.98
C GLY A 167 -20.23 -24.42 -29.27
N SER A 168 -21.33 -24.03 -29.90
CA SER A 168 -21.69 -22.64 -30.17
C SER A 168 -22.50 -22.03 -29.02
N MET A 169 -22.57 -20.69 -28.98
CA MET A 169 -23.39 -19.97 -27.99
C MET A 169 -24.86 -19.79 -28.43
N HIS A 170 -25.27 -20.42 -29.54
CA HIS A 170 -26.64 -20.34 -30.03
C HIS A 170 -27.59 -21.02 -29.04
N GLY A 171 -28.67 -20.32 -28.65
CA GLY A 171 -29.65 -20.85 -27.71
C GLY A 171 -29.34 -20.64 -26.23
N PHE A 172 -28.20 -20.04 -25.87
CA PHE A 172 -27.81 -19.81 -24.47
C PHE A 172 -28.89 -19.07 -23.66
N VAL A 173 -29.43 -17.97 -24.21
CA VAL A 173 -30.49 -17.19 -23.54
C VAL A 173 -31.76 -18.00 -23.38
N ASN A 174 -32.09 -18.84 -24.37
CA ASN A 174 -33.27 -19.69 -24.33
C ASN A 174 -33.14 -20.80 -23.26
N ASN A 175 -31.92 -21.32 -23.05
CA ASN A 175 -31.62 -22.31 -22.02
C ASN A 175 -31.57 -21.72 -20.60
N THR A 176 -31.03 -20.50 -20.47
CA THR A 176 -30.82 -19.85 -19.17
C THR A 176 -32.12 -19.31 -18.55
N LEU A 177 -33.16 -19.12 -19.37
CA LEU A 177 -34.43 -18.54 -18.93
C LEU A 177 -35.44 -19.64 -18.57
N SER A 178 -35.82 -19.69 -17.30
CA SER A 178 -36.88 -20.57 -16.79
C SER A 178 -38.28 -20.06 -17.13
N TYR A 179 -39.22 -20.97 -17.31
CA TYR A 179 -40.62 -20.67 -17.61
C TYR A 179 -41.44 -20.53 -16.32
N PHE A 180 -42.31 -19.53 -16.28
CA PHE A 180 -43.29 -19.32 -15.20
C PHE A 180 -44.68 -19.14 -15.77
N ASN A 181 -45.65 -19.88 -15.22
CA ASN A 181 -47.06 -19.71 -15.58
C ASN A 181 -47.66 -18.58 -14.75
N VAL A 182 -48.20 -17.56 -15.42
CA VAL A 182 -48.77 -16.36 -14.79
C VAL A 182 -49.95 -16.72 -13.88
N SER A 183 -50.69 -17.80 -14.17
CA SER A 183 -51.79 -18.25 -13.30
C SER A 183 -51.35 -18.71 -11.90
N HIS A 184 -50.05 -18.92 -11.67
CA HIS A 184 -49.52 -19.40 -10.39
C HIS A 184 -49.02 -18.26 -9.48
N PHE A 185 -49.35 -17.00 -9.78
CA PHE A 185 -49.09 -15.90 -8.86
C PHE A 185 -49.88 -16.07 -7.56
N GLN A 186 -49.25 -15.69 -6.45
CA GLN A 186 -49.96 -15.59 -5.17
C GLN A 186 -50.92 -14.40 -5.21
N GLU A 187 -52.09 -14.55 -4.58
CA GLU A 187 -53.09 -13.48 -4.50
C GLU A 187 -52.45 -12.15 -4.04
N GLY A 188 -52.67 -11.09 -4.82
CA GLY A 188 -52.14 -9.75 -4.53
C GLY A 188 -50.70 -9.47 -4.99
N LYS A 189 -50.01 -10.42 -5.64
CA LYS A 189 -48.67 -10.21 -6.27
C LYS A 189 -48.71 -10.17 -7.79
N GLU A 190 -49.90 -10.11 -8.36
CA GLU A 190 -50.10 -10.00 -9.80
C GLU A 190 -49.65 -8.62 -10.32
N PRO A 191 -49.24 -8.51 -11.59
CA PRO A 191 -48.91 -7.22 -12.18
C PRO A 191 -50.12 -6.28 -12.17
N MET A 192 -49.90 -5.02 -11.79
CA MET A 192 -50.94 -3.98 -11.72
C MET A 192 -51.62 -3.74 -13.07
N ASP A 193 -50.89 -3.91 -14.18
CA ASP A 193 -51.39 -3.83 -15.56
C ASP A 193 -51.06 -5.11 -16.33
N PRO A 194 -51.93 -6.13 -16.32
CA PRO A 194 -51.71 -7.40 -17.01
C PRO A 194 -51.78 -7.29 -18.55
N LEU A 195 -52.37 -6.21 -19.08
CA LEU A 195 -52.49 -5.94 -20.52
C LEU A 195 -51.55 -4.81 -21.00
N TYR A 196 -50.44 -4.56 -20.30
CA TYR A 196 -49.50 -3.49 -20.69
C TYR A 196 -48.98 -3.64 -22.13
N LEU A 197 -48.84 -4.88 -22.62
CA LEU A 197 -48.39 -5.17 -24.00
C LEU A 197 -49.54 -5.22 -25.04
N GLY A 198 -50.80 -5.01 -24.64
CA GLY A 198 -51.97 -5.10 -25.53
C GLY A 198 -52.50 -6.52 -25.79
N TYR A 199 -51.92 -7.55 -25.18
CA TYR A 199 -52.39 -8.93 -25.22
C TYR A 199 -52.13 -9.64 -23.88
N THR A 200 -52.88 -10.71 -23.60
CA THR A 200 -52.74 -11.49 -22.37
C THR A 200 -51.50 -12.38 -22.43
N VAL A 201 -50.63 -12.28 -21.42
CA VAL A 201 -49.43 -13.12 -21.31
C VAL A 201 -49.74 -14.32 -20.42
N GLU A 202 -49.71 -15.52 -20.99
CA GLU A 202 -49.93 -16.77 -20.24
C GLU A 202 -48.65 -17.25 -19.54
N MET A 203 -47.49 -17.09 -20.19
CA MET A 203 -46.20 -17.58 -19.72
C MET A 203 -45.17 -16.46 -19.75
N CYS A 204 -44.47 -16.25 -18.63
CA CYS A 204 -43.33 -15.33 -18.55
C CYS A 204 -42.03 -16.09 -18.32
N ARG A 205 -40.89 -15.43 -18.55
CA ARG A 205 -39.56 -16.02 -18.42
C ARG A 205 -38.70 -15.19 -17.48
N TYR A 206 -37.94 -15.86 -16.62
CA TYR A 206 -37.09 -15.22 -15.62
C TYR A 206 -35.72 -15.90 -15.55
N LYS A 207 -34.71 -15.15 -15.09
CA LYS A 207 -33.32 -15.62 -14.99
C LYS A 207 -33.15 -16.42 -13.71
N ASP A 208 -33.40 -17.72 -13.79
CA ASP A 208 -33.09 -18.72 -12.76
C ASP A 208 -32.99 -20.11 -13.41
N TYR A 209 -32.45 -21.09 -12.70
CA TYR A 209 -32.33 -22.48 -13.17
C TYR A 209 -33.35 -23.38 -12.44
N ARG A 210 -34.59 -23.38 -12.92
CA ARG A 210 -35.71 -24.13 -12.34
C ARG A 210 -36.41 -24.99 -13.37
N GLU A 211 -36.98 -26.08 -12.89
CA GLU A 211 -37.72 -27.00 -13.74
C GLU A 211 -39.01 -26.33 -14.28
N PRO A 212 -39.38 -26.60 -15.53
CA PRO A 212 -40.54 -25.98 -16.16
C PRO A 212 -41.86 -26.46 -15.54
N PRO A 213 -42.97 -25.73 -15.73
CA PRO A 213 -44.25 -26.03 -15.09
C PRO A 213 -44.91 -27.33 -15.56
N TRP A 214 -44.52 -27.87 -16.72
CA TRP A 214 -45.00 -29.16 -17.24
C TRP A 214 -44.15 -30.36 -16.79
N SER A 215 -43.12 -30.15 -15.97
CA SER A 215 -42.32 -31.23 -15.38
C SER A 215 -43.06 -31.90 -14.20
N THR A 216 -42.55 -33.04 -13.75
CA THR A 216 -43.08 -33.75 -12.57
C THR A 216 -42.91 -32.96 -11.26
N THR A 217 -41.96 -32.03 -11.22
CA THR A 217 -41.57 -31.23 -10.04
C THR A 217 -41.48 -29.75 -10.45
N PRO A 218 -42.62 -29.07 -10.65
CA PRO A 218 -42.64 -27.72 -11.20
C PRO A 218 -41.98 -26.71 -10.26
N TYR A 219 -41.19 -25.79 -10.82
CA TYR A 219 -40.51 -24.70 -10.10
C TYR A 219 -39.43 -25.11 -9.10
N GLU A 220 -39.12 -26.40 -8.96
CA GLU A 220 -37.98 -26.85 -8.15
C GLU A 220 -36.64 -26.50 -8.81
N ILE A 221 -35.58 -26.48 -8.01
CA ILE A 221 -34.23 -26.17 -8.47
C ILE A 221 -33.77 -27.28 -9.42
N SER A 222 -33.39 -26.91 -10.63
CA SER A 222 -32.94 -27.87 -11.64
C SER A 222 -31.54 -28.41 -11.34
N LYS A 223 -31.18 -29.55 -11.94
CA LYS A 223 -29.82 -30.09 -11.90
C LYS A 223 -28.80 -29.12 -12.49
N GLU A 224 -29.20 -28.30 -13.46
CA GLU A 224 -28.33 -27.28 -14.07
C GLU A 224 -27.82 -26.26 -13.02
N PHE A 225 -28.68 -25.87 -12.07
CA PHE A 225 -28.32 -24.96 -11.00
C PHE A 225 -27.14 -25.49 -10.19
N TRP A 226 -27.22 -26.76 -9.76
CA TRP A 226 -26.21 -27.40 -8.94
C TRP A 226 -24.91 -27.61 -9.71
N THR A 227 -24.98 -27.96 -10.99
CA THR A 227 -23.81 -28.05 -11.86
C THR A 227 -23.11 -26.70 -12.00
N VAL A 228 -23.85 -25.63 -12.31
CA VAL A 228 -23.28 -24.28 -12.42
C VAL A 228 -22.70 -23.82 -11.08
N LEU A 229 -23.37 -24.08 -9.97
CA LEU A 229 -22.88 -23.74 -8.62
C LEU A 229 -21.58 -24.51 -8.28
N ALA A 230 -21.53 -25.80 -8.56
CA ALA A 230 -20.33 -26.62 -8.33
C ALA A 230 -19.14 -26.11 -9.14
N VAL A 231 -19.36 -25.78 -10.43
CA VAL A 231 -18.30 -25.24 -11.30
C VAL A 231 -17.87 -23.84 -10.82
N ARG A 232 -18.78 -23.00 -10.34
CA ARG A 232 -18.43 -21.69 -9.75
C ARG A 232 -17.50 -21.85 -8.55
N LEU A 233 -17.81 -22.76 -7.62
CA LEU A 233 -16.99 -23.01 -6.44
C LEU A 233 -15.63 -23.64 -6.82
N ALA A 234 -15.63 -24.61 -7.74
CA ALA A 234 -14.40 -25.21 -8.24
C ALA A 234 -13.48 -24.16 -8.90
N PHE A 235 -14.05 -23.25 -9.71
CA PHE A 235 -13.32 -22.15 -10.31
C PHE A 235 -12.67 -21.25 -9.24
N VAL A 236 -13.39 -20.88 -8.18
CA VAL A 236 -12.83 -20.03 -7.11
C VAL A 236 -11.62 -20.71 -6.47
N ILE A 237 -11.72 -22.00 -6.15
CA ILE A 237 -10.62 -22.77 -5.56
C ILE A 237 -9.42 -22.80 -6.50
N VAL A 238 -9.62 -23.15 -7.77
CA VAL A 238 -8.52 -23.24 -8.74
C VAL A 238 -7.88 -21.87 -8.97
N PHE A 239 -8.70 -20.84 -9.22
CA PHE A 239 -8.23 -19.48 -9.47
C PHE A 239 -7.41 -18.94 -8.29
N GLN A 240 -7.91 -19.11 -7.06
CA GLN A 240 -7.20 -18.66 -5.86
C GLN A 240 -5.84 -19.35 -5.72
N ASN A 241 -5.79 -20.69 -5.83
CA ASN A 241 -4.54 -21.43 -5.68
C ASN A 241 -3.52 -21.06 -6.77
N VAL A 242 -3.97 -20.92 -8.02
CA VAL A 242 -3.10 -20.56 -9.14
C VAL A 242 -2.55 -19.15 -8.98
N VAL A 243 -3.39 -18.16 -8.67
CA VAL A 243 -2.94 -16.76 -8.55
C VAL A 243 -2.02 -16.59 -7.34
N MET A 244 -2.35 -17.19 -6.19
CA MET A 244 -1.49 -17.15 -5.01
C MET A 244 -0.14 -17.80 -5.28
N LEU A 245 -0.11 -18.96 -5.94
CA LEU A 245 1.15 -19.61 -6.33
C LEU A 245 1.98 -18.72 -7.27
N MET A 246 1.33 -18.07 -8.24
CA MET A 246 2.03 -17.14 -9.14
C MET A 246 2.59 -15.93 -8.39
N SER A 247 1.86 -15.39 -7.42
CA SER A 247 2.37 -14.33 -6.55
C SER A 247 3.59 -14.78 -5.74
N ASP A 248 3.55 -15.97 -5.16
CA ASP A 248 4.68 -16.53 -4.40
C ASP A 248 5.90 -16.78 -5.30
N ILE A 249 5.68 -17.21 -6.55
CA ILE A 249 6.76 -17.37 -7.55
C ILE A 249 7.40 -16.02 -7.89
N VAL A 250 6.61 -14.96 -8.04
CA VAL A 250 7.12 -13.60 -8.32
C VAL A 250 7.94 -13.09 -7.14
N ASP A 251 7.44 -13.27 -5.92
CA ASP A 251 8.15 -12.91 -4.68
C ASP A 251 9.47 -13.71 -4.54
N TRP A 252 9.49 -14.97 -4.98
CA TRP A 252 10.72 -15.78 -5.01
C TRP A 252 11.71 -15.35 -6.12
N LEU A 253 11.21 -14.92 -7.28
CA LEU A 253 12.04 -14.57 -8.43
C LEU A 253 12.74 -13.21 -8.26
N ILE A 254 12.08 -12.25 -7.61
CA ILE A 254 12.60 -10.89 -7.47
C ILE A 254 13.32 -10.77 -6.12
N PRO A 255 14.65 -10.59 -6.10
CA PRO A 255 15.37 -10.41 -4.83
C PRO A 255 14.99 -9.07 -4.18
N ASP A 256 14.69 -9.11 -2.88
CA ASP A 256 14.27 -7.93 -2.09
C ASP A 256 15.26 -6.76 -2.12
N ILE A 257 16.56 -7.06 -2.28
CA ILE A 257 17.62 -6.04 -2.31
C ILE A 257 18.37 -6.11 -3.64
N PRO A 258 18.46 -5.01 -4.40
CA PRO A 258 19.21 -4.98 -5.65
C PRO A 258 20.72 -5.17 -5.41
N LYS A 259 21.38 -5.86 -6.35
CA LYS A 259 22.82 -6.22 -6.24
C LYS A 259 23.74 -5.00 -6.12
N ASP A 260 23.38 -3.89 -6.78
CA ASP A 260 24.19 -2.67 -6.77
C ASP A 260 24.31 -2.07 -5.36
N ILE A 261 23.21 -2.07 -4.60
CA ILE A 261 23.19 -1.57 -3.22
C ILE A 261 23.95 -2.52 -2.29
N ILE A 262 23.83 -3.84 -2.47
CA ILE A 262 24.62 -4.82 -1.70
C ILE A 262 26.12 -4.57 -1.93
N LEU A 263 26.50 -4.36 -3.18
CA LEU A 263 27.89 -4.10 -3.56
C LEU A 263 28.38 -2.74 -3.03
N GLN A 264 27.54 -1.71 -3.05
CA GLN A 264 27.87 -0.41 -2.47
C GLN A 264 28.05 -0.49 -0.95
N ILE A 265 27.11 -1.11 -0.23
CA ILE A 265 27.22 -1.34 1.22
C ILE A 265 28.48 -2.15 1.54
N HIS A 266 28.82 -3.15 0.72
CA HIS A 266 30.04 -3.95 0.91
C HIS A 266 31.31 -3.11 0.70
N LYS A 267 31.36 -2.28 -0.35
CA LYS A 267 32.47 -1.35 -0.60
C LYS A 267 32.64 -0.34 0.53
N GLU A 268 31.55 0.27 0.99
CA GLU A 268 31.55 1.23 2.10
C GLU A 268 32.05 0.56 3.39
N LYS A 269 31.64 -0.69 3.66
CA LYS A 269 32.15 -1.47 4.80
C LYS A 269 33.64 -1.78 4.69
N ILE A 270 34.14 -2.21 3.52
CA ILE A 270 35.57 -2.49 3.33
C ILE A 270 36.38 -1.21 3.54
N LEU A 271 35.96 -0.10 2.93
CA LEU A 271 36.66 1.18 3.03
C LEU A 271 36.69 1.69 4.48
N LEU A 272 35.58 1.54 5.21
CA LEU A 272 35.50 1.89 6.63
C LEU A 272 36.46 1.04 7.49
N VAL A 273 36.56 -0.26 7.22
CA VAL A 273 37.49 -1.16 7.93
C VAL A 273 38.95 -0.82 7.62
N ASP A 274 39.29 -0.53 6.36
CA ASP A 274 40.64 -0.11 5.96
C ASP A 274 41.06 1.21 6.64
N LEU A 275 40.14 2.19 6.70
CA LEU A 275 40.38 3.45 7.41
C LEU A 275 40.60 3.23 8.91
N PHE A 276 39.79 2.36 9.53
CA PHE A 276 39.93 2.04 10.95
C PHE A 276 41.28 1.35 11.27
N LEU A 277 41.70 0.40 10.42
CA LEU A 277 42.99 -0.28 10.58
C LEU A 277 44.17 0.68 10.42
N LYS A 278 44.12 1.61 9.46
CA LYS A 278 45.15 2.65 9.28
C LYS A 278 45.23 3.60 10.48
N GLU A 279 44.09 3.97 11.06
CA GLU A 279 44.06 4.81 12.26
C GLU A 279 44.70 4.09 13.46
N GLU A 280 44.38 2.82 13.67
CA GLU A 280 44.97 2.01 14.74
C GLU A 280 46.48 1.80 14.55
N GLN A 281 46.94 1.52 13.33
CA GLN A 281 48.37 1.46 13.01
C GLN A 281 49.08 2.81 13.25
N GLY A 282 48.41 3.92 12.92
CA GLY A 282 48.87 5.27 13.25
C GLY A 282 49.04 5.48 14.76
N LYS A 283 48.06 5.07 15.57
CA LYS A 283 48.14 5.17 17.04
C LYS A 283 49.27 4.30 17.62
N ILE A 284 49.43 3.07 17.12
CA ILE A 284 50.50 2.14 17.58
C ILE A 284 51.88 2.71 17.24
N SER A 285 52.09 3.20 16.02
CA SER A 285 53.38 3.79 15.62
C SER A 285 53.73 5.07 16.41
N VAL A 286 52.72 5.88 16.78
CA VAL A 286 52.91 7.05 17.67
C VAL A 286 53.25 6.62 19.11
N LEU A 287 52.59 5.58 19.64
CA LEU A 287 52.91 5.01 20.96
C LEU A 287 54.33 4.45 21.01
N GLU A 288 54.74 3.73 19.98
CA GLU A 288 56.07 3.11 19.86
C GLU A 288 57.18 4.17 19.72
N SER A 289 56.96 5.18 18.89
CA SER A 289 57.88 6.31 18.77
C SER A 289 58.01 7.09 20.09
N ARG A 290 56.90 7.35 20.81
CA ARG A 290 56.90 8.00 22.13
C ARG A 290 57.58 7.15 23.21
N ALA A 291 57.42 5.83 23.16
CA ALA A 291 58.15 4.91 24.03
C ALA A 291 59.67 4.93 23.74
N SER A 292 60.08 5.00 22.47
CA SER A 292 61.50 5.12 22.10
C SER A 292 62.13 6.44 22.55
N THR A 293 61.39 7.56 22.46
CA THR A 293 61.86 8.88 22.92
C THR A 293 62.02 8.92 24.43
N ARG A 294 61.08 8.32 25.17
CA ARG A 294 61.15 8.20 26.64
C ARG A 294 62.26 7.24 27.10
N GLY A 295 62.55 6.20 26.32
CA GLY A 295 63.71 5.33 26.52
C GLY A 295 65.05 6.05 26.32
N LYS A 296 65.14 6.95 25.32
CA LYS A 296 66.34 7.78 25.10
C LYS A 296 66.56 8.81 26.21
N GLU A 297 65.51 9.44 26.76
CA GLU A 297 65.63 10.36 27.91
C GLU A 297 66.05 9.64 29.20
N ASN A 298 65.61 8.41 29.43
CA ASN A 298 66.03 7.63 30.59
C ASN A 298 67.48 7.12 30.48
N CYS A 299 67.96 6.78 29.27
CA CYS A 299 69.37 6.43 29.05
C CYS A 299 70.33 7.63 29.21
N SER A 300 69.93 8.84 28.82
CA SER A 300 70.74 10.05 29.07
C SER A 300 70.73 10.49 30.53
N ARG A 301 69.68 10.17 31.30
CA ARG A 301 69.58 10.46 32.73
C ARG A 301 70.29 9.41 33.63
N SER A 302 70.43 8.17 33.16
CA SER A 302 71.16 7.12 33.88
C SER A 302 72.69 7.24 33.77
N ASN A 303 73.22 7.96 32.77
CA ASN A 303 74.67 8.18 32.62
C ASN A 303 75.24 9.32 33.50
N ASN A 304 74.39 10.07 34.22
CA ASN A 304 74.83 11.15 35.10
C ASN A 304 74.82 10.80 36.61
N ASN A 305 74.40 9.60 37.00
CA ASN A 305 74.29 9.22 38.42
C ASN A 305 75.26 8.13 38.89
N ASN A 306 76.21 7.68 38.07
CA ASN A 306 77.22 6.68 38.47
C ASN A 306 78.52 7.30 38.99
N ASN A 307 78.42 8.25 39.94
CA ASN A 307 79.54 8.66 40.78
C ASN A 307 79.01 9.15 42.13
N ASN A 308 78.69 8.22 43.04
CA ASN A 308 79.03 8.31 44.46
C ASN A 308 78.45 7.12 45.26
N ASN A 309 79.35 6.21 45.61
CA ASN A 309 79.61 5.68 46.94
C ASN A 309 78.51 5.02 47.81
N ASN A 310 78.84 3.78 48.17
CA ASN A 310 78.93 3.19 49.52
C ASN A 310 77.81 2.27 50.04
N ASN A 311 78.19 0.99 50.07
CA ASN A 311 78.30 0.08 51.23
C ASN A 311 77.08 -0.25 52.12
N ASN A 312 76.89 -1.58 52.21
CA ASN A 312 76.66 -2.43 53.39
C ASN A 312 75.24 -2.96 53.72
N THR A 313 75.19 -4.30 53.70
CA THR A 313 74.52 -5.28 54.60
C THR A 313 73.05 -5.67 54.45
N THR A 314 72.87 -6.91 53.93
CA THR A 314 72.11 -8.08 54.48
C THR A 314 70.61 -7.99 54.86
N ALA A 315 69.77 -8.56 53.97
CA ALA A 315 68.76 -9.67 54.09
C ALA A 315 67.99 -9.95 55.43
N PRO A 316 66.92 -10.81 55.43
CA PRO A 316 65.57 -10.75 54.81
C PRO A 316 64.48 -11.16 55.89
N PRO A 317 63.35 -11.87 55.64
CA PRO A 317 62.27 -11.81 54.62
C PRO A 317 60.85 -11.67 55.25
N GLY A 318 59.79 -11.58 54.42
CA GLY A 318 58.48 -12.17 54.79
C GLY A 318 57.23 -11.53 54.19
N SER A 319 56.64 -12.22 53.20
CA SER A 319 55.21 -12.37 52.85
C SER A 319 54.23 -11.23 53.19
N GLY A 320 53.44 -10.65 52.28
CA GLY A 320 52.83 -11.16 51.06
C GLY A 320 51.37 -10.75 51.11
N LEU A 321 50.85 -10.06 50.09
CA LEU A 321 49.40 -9.94 49.90
C LEU A 321 49.02 -9.97 48.42
N HIS A 322 48.09 -10.87 48.19
CA HIS A 322 47.47 -11.35 46.98
C HIS A 322 46.42 -10.34 46.45
N THR A 323 46.42 -10.13 45.12
CA THR A 323 45.30 -10.34 44.16
C THR A 323 43.90 -9.77 44.46
N ASN A 324 43.00 -9.40 43.54
CA ASN A 324 42.85 -9.39 42.09
C ASN A 324 41.50 -8.67 41.85
N SER A 325 41.37 -7.83 40.81
CA SER A 325 40.61 -8.11 39.59
C SER A 325 39.08 -8.16 39.73
N THR A 326 38.40 -7.16 39.18
CA THR A 326 37.01 -7.24 38.71
C THR A 326 37.00 -7.17 37.18
N LYS A 327 36.52 -8.26 36.55
CA LYS A 327 36.22 -8.37 35.12
C LYS A 327 34.82 -7.80 34.87
N SER A 328 34.67 -7.00 33.82
CA SER A 328 33.39 -6.64 33.20
C SER A 328 33.14 -7.54 31.98
N LEU A 329 31.88 -7.96 31.82
CA LEU A 329 31.29 -8.49 30.60
C LEU A 329 31.14 -7.40 29.53
#